data_AF-A0A7G7L8L6-F1
#
_entry.id   AF-A0A7G7L8L6-F1
#
_cell.length_a   1.000
_cell.length_b   1.000
_cell.length_c   1.000
_cell.angle_alpha   90.00
_cell.angle_beta   90.00
_cell.angle_gamma   90.00
#
_symmetry.space_group_name_H-M   'P 1'
#
loop_
_entity.id
_entity.type
_entity.pdbx_description
1 polymer ?
#
loop_
_entity_poly.entity_id
_entity_poly.type
_entity_poly.pdbx_seq_one_letter_code
_entity_poly.pdbx_strand_id
1 'polypeptide(L)'
;MTHSHHNLLGEPPATRLPAEPEADDALADGTDPAVVAAAHPTVSAAWAALAENALQGGRTIEAYAYARTGYHRGLDALRRNGWKGFGPVPWSHEPNQGFLRCVTELAKASEAIGETAETQRLTELLRDCDPSLAA
;
A
#
# COMPACT_ATOMS: atom_id res chain seq x y z
N MET A 1 2.33 24.00 -14.41
CA MET A 1 3.70 24.17 -13.87
C MET A 1 3.92 23.14 -12.78
N THR A 2 4.47 21.98 -13.12
CA THR A 2 4.84 20.93 -12.16
C THR A 2 6.01 21.43 -11.32
N HIS A 3 5.74 21.72 -10.05
CA HIS A 3 6.78 22.06 -9.10
C HIS A 3 7.50 20.77 -8.71
N SER A 4 8.50 20.40 -9.51
CA SER A 4 9.55 19.48 -9.07
C SER A 4 10.25 20.14 -7.89
N HIS A 5 9.85 19.78 -6.67
CA HIS A 5 10.60 20.09 -5.46
C HIS A 5 11.91 19.29 -5.51
N HIS A 6 12.88 19.80 -6.27
CA HIS A 6 14.24 19.30 -6.23
C HIS A 6 14.78 19.61 -4.84
N ASN A 7 14.80 18.61 -3.96
CA ASN A 7 15.23 18.78 -2.59
C ASN A 7 16.74 19.03 -2.58
N LEU A 8 17.15 20.29 -2.33
CA LEU A 8 18.54 20.73 -2.27
C LEU A 8 19.37 20.05 -1.14
N LEU A 9 18.71 19.25 -0.31
CA LEU A 9 19.30 18.50 0.81
C LEU A 9 19.43 16.99 0.54
N GLY A 10 19.17 16.53 -0.70
CA GLY A 10 19.08 15.12 -1.04
C GLY A 10 17.72 14.53 -0.66
N GLU A 11 17.28 13.51 -1.38
CA GLU A 11 16.08 12.76 -0.98
C GLU A 11 16.33 12.05 0.36
N PRO A 12 15.35 12.02 1.27
CA PRO A 12 15.46 11.19 2.46
C PRO A 12 15.74 9.73 2.05
N PRO A 13 16.47 8.95 2.86
CA PRO A 13 16.78 7.57 2.54
C PRO A 13 15.48 6.77 2.34
N ALA A 14 15.50 5.86 1.38
CA ALA A 14 14.36 4.99 1.10
C ALA A 14 13.98 4.19 2.35
N THR A 15 12.69 4.20 2.70
CA THR A 15 12.17 3.36 3.77
C THR A 15 11.92 1.95 3.24
N ARG A 16 12.42 0.95 3.96
CA ARG A 16 12.28 -0.47 3.64
C ARG A 16 11.65 -1.18 4.83
N LEU A 17 10.48 -1.78 4.63
CA LEU A 17 9.82 -2.56 5.66
C LEU A 17 10.59 -3.88 5.91
N PRO A 18 10.60 -4.41 7.15
CA PRO A 18 11.08 -5.77 7.40
C PRO A 18 10.16 -6.79 6.72
N ALA A 19 10.72 -7.94 6.33
CA ALA A 19 9.93 -9.08 5.87
C ALA A 19 9.14 -9.70 7.03
N GLU A 20 8.04 -10.39 6.71
CA GLU A 20 7.17 -11.06 7.68
C GLU A 20 6.97 -12.52 7.22
N PRO A 21 8.01 -13.37 7.35
CA PRO A 21 8.08 -14.65 6.64
C PRO A 21 6.88 -15.56 6.86
N GLU A 22 6.33 -15.61 8.07
CA GLU A 22 5.16 -16.45 8.37
C GLU A 22 3.92 -16.02 7.56
N ALA A 23 3.69 -14.71 7.42
CA ALA A 23 2.56 -14.19 6.66
C ALA A 23 2.82 -14.27 5.15
N ASP A 24 4.06 -14.00 4.74
CA ASP A 24 4.50 -14.05 3.34
C ASP A 24 4.41 -15.49 2.80
N ASP A 25 4.94 -16.46 3.54
CA ASP A 25 4.89 -17.89 3.20
C ASP A 25 3.44 -18.38 3.18
N ALA A 26 2.61 -18.02 4.17
CA ALA A 26 1.20 -18.43 4.20
C ALA A 26 0.43 -17.92 2.96
N LEU A 27 0.67 -16.69 2.52
CA LEU A 27 0.08 -16.14 1.29
C LEU A 27 0.63 -16.84 0.05
N ALA A 28 1.94 -17.12 -0.01
CA ALA A 28 2.56 -17.84 -1.12
C ALA A 28 2.04 -19.27 -1.28
N ASP A 29 1.74 -19.94 -0.16
CA ASP A 29 1.13 -21.27 -0.11
C ASP A 29 -0.38 -21.28 -0.44
N GLY A 30 -0.97 -20.10 -0.69
CA GLY A 30 -2.38 -19.96 -1.06
C GLY A 30 -3.35 -20.04 0.12
N THR A 31 -2.88 -19.81 1.35
CA THR A 31 -3.76 -19.65 2.52
C THR A 31 -4.73 -18.49 2.27
N ASP A 32 -5.99 -18.66 2.67
CA ASP A 32 -6.99 -17.60 2.55
C ASP A 32 -6.46 -16.30 3.20
N PRO A 33 -6.40 -15.18 2.45
CA PRO A 33 -5.96 -13.89 2.98
C PRO A 33 -6.71 -13.44 4.24
N ALA A 34 -7.96 -13.85 4.43
CA ALA A 34 -8.72 -13.56 5.65
C ALA A 34 -8.13 -14.27 6.88
N VAL A 35 -7.68 -15.53 6.71
CA VAL A 35 -6.98 -16.30 7.75
C VAL A 35 -5.63 -15.66 8.07
N VAL A 36 -4.87 -15.28 7.04
CA VAL A 36 -3.57 -14.60 7.22
C VAL A 36 -3.75 -13.24 7.91
N ALA A 37 -4.74 -12.44 7.51
CA ALA A 37 -5.01 -11.15 8.14
C ALA A 37 -5.46 -11.29 9.60
N ALA A 38 -6.17 -12.36 9.95
CA ALA A 38 -6.56 -12.64 11.33
C ALA A 38 -5.35 -13.02 12.20
N ALA A 39 -4.42 -13.82 11.67
CA ALA A 39 -3.20 -14.22 12.37
C ALA A 39 -2.13 -13.12 12.41
N HIS A 40 -2.02 -12.32 11.35
CA HIS A 40 -1.00 -11.29 11.14
C HIS A 40 -1.64 -9.93 10.80
N PRO A 41 -2.44 -9.33 11.70
CA PRO A 41 -3.28 -8.16 11.39
C PRO A 41 -2.51 -6.89 11.07
N THR A 42 -1.21 -6.84 11.35
CA THR A 42 -0.32 -5.71 11.02
C THR A 42 0.33 -5.82 9.64
N VAL A 43 0.20 -6.95 8.95
CA VAL A 43 0.86 -7.21 7.66
C VAL A 43 -0.03 -6.74 6.51
N SER A 44 0.38 -5.67 5.81
CA SER A 44 -0.41 -5.09 4.72
C SER A 44 -0.64 -6.04 3.54
N ALA A 45 0.23 -7.03 3.30
CA ALA A 45 0.10 -7.95 2.17
C ALA A 45 -1.20 -8.77 2.21
N ALA A 46 -1.65 -9.22 3.39
CA ALA A 46 -2.91 -9.95 3.53
C ALA A 46 -4.12 -9.06 3.24
N TRP A 47 -4.09 -7.81 3.71
CA TRP A 47 -5.12 -6.81 3.42
C TRP A 47 -5.17 -6.41 1.95
N ALA A 48 -4.01 -6.31 1.29
CA ALA A 48 -3.92 -6.09 -0.15
C ALA A 48 -4.59 -7.21 -0.93
N ALA A 49 -4.26 -8.47 -0.61
CA ALA A 49 -4.88 -9.63 -1.26
C ALA A 49 -6.40 -9.68 -1.05
N LEU A 50 -6.89 -9.33 0.14
CA LEU A 50 -8.33 -9.18 0.39
C LEU A 50 -8.97 -8.10 -0.48
N ALA A 51 -8.32 -6.95 -0.60
CA ALA A 51 -8.81 -5.84 -1.42
C ALA A 51 -8.85 -6.19 -2.92
N GLU A 52 -7.79 -6.81 -3.43
CA GLU A 52 -7.70 -7.27 -4.81
C GLU A 52 -8.79 -8.29 -5.13
N ASN A 53 -8.95 -9.31 -4.28
CA ASN A 53 -9.99 -10.33 -4.44
C ASN A 53 -11.40 -9.73 -4.39
N ALA A 54 -11.62 -8.72 -3.54
CA ALA A 54 -12.90 -8.03 -3.45
C ALA A 54 -13.18 -7.17 -4.70
N LEU A 55 -12.21 -6.41 -5.21
CA LEU A 55 -12.36 -5.61 -6.44
C LEU A 55 -12.57 -6.50 -7.67
N GLN A 56 -11.79 -7.57 -7.82
CA GLN A 56 -11.97 -8.56 -8.89
C GLN A 56 -13.37 -9.19 -8.86
N GLY A 57 -13.94 -9.36 -7.66
CA GLY A 57 -15.30 -9.85 -7.47
C GLY A 57 -16.41 -8.78 -7.55
N GLY A 58 -16.10 -7.53 -7.91
CA GLY A 58 -17.07 -6.44 -7.99
C GLY A 58 -17.58 -5.93 -6.63
N ARG A 59 -16.92 -6.29 -5.54
CA ARG A 59 -17.29 -5.89 -4.16
C ARG A 59 -16.51 -4.63 -3.76
N THR A 60 -16.76 -3.53 -4.47
CA THR A 60 -15.99 -2.27 -4.34
C THR A 60 -15.91 -1.75 -2.90
N ILE A 61 -17.01 -1.77 -2.14
CA ILE A 61 -17.02 -1.25 -0.76
C ILE A 61 -16.21 -2.14 0.18
N GLU A 62 -16.25 -3.46 0.02
CA GLU A 62 -15.42 -4.39 0.79
C GLU A 62 -13.93 -4.16 0.48
N ALA A 63 -13.60 -4.00 -0.80
CA ALA A 63 -12.23 -3.72 -1.21
C ALA A 63 -11.71 -2.39 -0.65
N TYR A 64 -12.52 -1.34 -0.69
CA TYR A 64 -12.20 -0.06 -0.06
C TYR A 64 -11.88 -0.25 1.43
N ALA A 65 -12.71 -1.01 2.16
CA ALA A 65 -12.52 -1.26 3.58
C ALA A 65 -11.24 -2.06 3.87
N TYR A 66 -10.96 -3.11 3.10
CA TYR A 66 -9.74 -3.90 3.22
C TYR A 66 -8.49 -3.07 2.89
N ALA A 67 -8.50 -2.37 1.75
CA ALA A 67 -7.40 -1.54 1.30
C ALA A 67 -7.12 -0.40 2.29
N ARG A 68 -8.15 0.26 2.82
CA ARG A 68 -8.04 1.29 3.87
C ARG A 68 -7.36 0.74 5.11
N THR A 69 -7.76 -0.46 5.54
CA THR A 69 -7.18 -1.11 6.71
C THR A 69 -5.70 -1.38 6.48
N GLY A 70 -5.35 -2.05 5.38
CA GLY A 70 -3.95 -2.35 5.03
C GLY A 70 -3.09 -1.12 4.79
N TYR A 71 -3.66 -0.05 4.23
CA TYR A 71 -3.03 1.26 4.09
C TYR A 71 -2.63 1.81 5.46
N HIS A 72 -3.55 1.86 6.43
CA HIS A 72 -3.23 2.35 7.77
C HIS A 72 -2.20 1.47 8.50
N ARG A 73 -2.28 0.14 8.38
CA ARG A 73 -1.26 -0.76 8.95
C ARG A 73 0.12 -0.50 8.37
N GLY A 74 0.20 -0.28 7.05
CA GLY A 74 1.45 0.03 6.37
C GLY A 74 2.00 1.41 6.74
N LEU A 75 1.16 2.43 6.89
CA LEU A 75 1.59 3.74 7.40
C LEU A 75 2.22 3.63 8.79
N ASP A 76 1.62 2.84 9.69
CA ASP A 76 2.17 2.63 11.02
C ASP A 76 3.50 1.86 10.98
N ALA A 77 3.60 0.84 10.12
CA ALA A 77 4.84 0.11 9.89
C ALA A 77 5.96 1.02 9.32
N LEU A 78 5.64 1.87 8.34
CA LEU A 78 6.58 2.83 7.75
C LEU A 78 7.08 3.84 8.78
N ARG A 79 6.17 4.40 9.60
CA ARG A 79 6.53 5.35 10.67
C ARG A 79 7.48 4.73 11.69
N ARG A 80 7.24 3.48 12.09
CA ARG A 80 8.14 2.73 12.98
C ARG A 80 9.52 2.51 12.36
N ASN A 81 9.59 2.43 11.03
CA ASN A 81 10.84 2.27 10.28
C ASN A 81 11.41 3.59 9.72
N GLY A 82 11.04 4.73 10.33
CA GLY A 82 11.68 6.01 10.09
C GLY A 82 11.02 6.92 9.05
N TRP A 83 9.97 6.46 8.37
CA TRP A 83 9.24 7.28 7.40
C TRP A 83 8.52 8.45 8.08
N LYS A 84 8.71 9.66 7.54
CA LYS A 84 8.18 10.91 8.13
C LYS A 84 6.93 11.42 7.41
N GLY A 85 6.26 10.56 6.64
CA GLY A 85 5.10 10.93 5.82
C GLY A 85 5.47 11.38 4.40
N PHE A 86 6.74 11.29 4.01
CA PHE A 86 7.24 11.59 2.67
C PHE A 86 8.53 10.82 2.40
N GLY A 87 8.88 10.70 1.13
CA GLY A 87 10.11 10.06 0.67
C GLY A 87 9.91 8.62 0.18
N PRO A 88 10.98 8.02 -0.40
CA PRO A 88 10.84 6.81 -1.20
C PRO A 88 10.44 5.59 -0.37
N VAL A 89 9.53 4.80 -0.93
CA VAL A 89 9.13 3.46 -0.46
C VAL A 89 9.17 2.55 -1.69
N PRO A 90 10.34 1.98 -2.03
CA PRO A 90 10.54 1.34 -3.33
C PRO A 90 9.70 0.07 -3.49
N TRP A 91 9.05 -0.08 -4.65
CA TRP A 91 8.32 -1.29 -5.06
C TRP A 91 9.25 -2.49 -5.24
N SER A 92 10.49 -2.24 -5.66
CA SER A 92 11.53 -3.26 -5.81
C SER A 92 11.92 -3.96 -4.51
N HIS A 93 11.57 -3.40 -3.35
CA HIS A 93 11.72 -4.05 -2.05
C HIS A 93 10.43 -4.78 -1.70
N GLU A 94 10.42 -6.10 -1.85
CA GLU A 94 9.22 -6.95 -1.71
C GLU A 94 8.36 -6.67 -0.46
N PRO A 95 8.90 -6.52 0.76
CA PRO A 95 8.10 -6.17 1.94
C PRO A 95 7.30 -4.85 1.84
N ASN A 96 7.70 -3.92 0.97
CA ASN A 96 6.94 -2.69 0.73
C ASN A 96 5.69 -2.93 -0.14
N GLN A 97 5.67 -3.98 -0.95
CA GLN A 97 4.62 -4.21 -1.94
C GLN A 97 3.25 -4.37 -1.29
N GLY A 98 3.15 -4.97 -0.11
CA GLY A 98 1.86 -5.08 0.61
C GLY A 98 1.22 -3.73 0.90
N PHE A 99 2.00 -2.74 1.35
CA PHE A 99 1.52 -1.37 1.55
C PHE A 99 1.16 -0.70 0.24
N LEU A 100 2.03 -0.79 -0.78
CA LEU A 100 1.84 -0.12 -2.06
C LEU A 100 0.60 -0.68 -2.79
N ARG A 101 0.40 -2.00 -2.78
CA ARG A 101 -0.82 -2.66 -3.29
C ARG A 101 -2.07 -2.16 -2.56
N CYS A 102 -2.05 -2.00 -1.25
CA CYS A 102 -3.19 -1.41 -0.52
C CYS A 102 -3.49 0.02 -0.99
N VAL A 103 -2.47 0.87 -1.20
CA VAL A 103 -2.67 2.23 -1.71
C VAL A 103 -3.27 2.19 -3.12
N THR A 104 -2.77 1.31 -3.99
CA THR A 104 -3.28 1.12 -5.35
C THR A 104 -4.74 0.66 -5.37
N GLU A 105 -5.10 -0.37 -4.61
CA GLU A 105 -6.48 -0.86 -4.56
C GLU A 105 -7.42 0.15 -3.90
N LEU A 106 -6.93 0.90 -2.91
CA LEU A 106 -7.70 1.99 -2.33
C LEU A 106 -7.98 3.07 -3.38
N ALA A 107 -6.98 3.49 -4.17
CA ALA A 107 -7.17 4.48 -5.23
C ALA A 107 -8.21 4.04 -6.27
N LYS A 108 -8.15 2.76 -6.70
CA LYS A 108 -9.12 2.14 -7.61
C LYS A 108 -10.53 2.11 -7.02
N ALA A 109 -10.66 1.70 -5.75
CA ALA A 109 -11.96 1.64 -5.08
C ALA A 109 -12.55 3.04 -4.86
N SER A 110 -11.74 4.03 -4.46
CA SER A 110 -12.13 5.44 -4.33
C SER A 110 -12.59 6.01 -5.67
N GLU A 111 -11.91 5.68 -6.77
CA GLU A 111 -12.32 6.09 -8.12
C GLU A 111 -13.69 5.50 -8.49
N ALA A 112 -13.87 4.20 -8.25
CA ALA A 112 -15.11 3.49 -8.57
C ALA A 112 -16.34 4.02 -7.80
N ILE A 113 -16.14 4.65 -6.63
CA ILE A 113 -17.22 5.28 -5.84
C ILE A 113 -17.34 6.80 -6.07
N GLY A 114 -16.50 7.38 -6.93
CA GLY A 114 -16.53 8.81 -7.25
C GLY A 114 -15.82 9.73 -6.26
N GLU A 115 -14.95 9.21 -5.39
CA GLU A 115 -14.19 9.99 -4.41
C GLU A 115 -12.89 10.55 -5.03
N THR A 116 -13.02 11.38 -6.09
CA THR A 116 -11.91 11.85 -6.93
C THR A 116 -10.76 12.50 -6.16
N ALA A 117 -11.07 13.28 -5.12
CA ALA A 117 -10.07 13.95 -4.30
C ALA A 117 -9.17 12.95 -3.56
N GLU A 118 -9.72 11.80 -3.17
CA GLU A 118 -8.93 10.75 -2.55
C GLU A 118 -8.09 9.98 -3.55
N THR A 119 -8.67 9.59 -4.69
CA THR A 119 -7.92 8.95 -5.79
C THR A 119 -6.69 9.79 -6.15
N GLN A 120 -6.85 11.10 -6.29
CA GLN A 120 -5.73 11.99 -6.61
C GLN A 120 -4.63 11.94 -5.54
N ARG A 121 -4.97 12.06 -4.25
CA ARG A 121 -4.00 12.02 -3.15
C ARG A 121 -3.26 10.68 -3.07
N LEU A 122 -3.94 9.58 -3.32
CA LEU A 122 -3.35 8.24 -3.29
C LEU A 122 -2.42 8.00 -4.48
N THR A 123 -2.80 8.46 -5.68
CA THR A 123 -1.95 8.39 -6.87
C THR A 123 -0.71 9.28 -6.75
N GLU A 124 -0.85 10.47 -6.14
CA GLU A 124 0.30 11.32 -5.79
C GLU A 124 1.22 10.62 -4.79
N LEU A 125 0.66 10.01 -3.73
CA LEU A 125 1.44 9.23 -2.76
C LEU A 125 2.19 8.06 -3.41
N LEU A 126 1.56 7.32 -4.33
CA LEU A 126 2.22 6.23 -5.06
C LEU A 126 3.41 6.74 -5.86
N ARG A 127 3.24 7.85 -6.59
CA ARG A 127 4.32 8.48 -7.37
C ARG A 127 5.48 8.95 -6.49
N ASP A 128 5.17 9.51 -5.32
CA ASP A 128 6.18 9.95 -4.36
C ASP A 128 6.91 8.78 -3.69
N CYS A 129 6.22 7.64 -3.51
CA CYS A 129 6.82 6.42 -2.97
C CYS A 129 7.74 5.74 -3.99
N ASP A 130 7.23 5.49 -5.20
CA ASP A 130 7.97 4.88 -6.30
C ASP A 130 7.40 5.37 -7.66
N PRO A 131 8.16 6.15 -8.44
CA PRO A 131 7.70 6.67 -9.72
C PRO A 131 7.28 5.62 -10.74
N SER A 132 7.75 4.36 -10.61
CA SER A 132 7.34 3.26 -11.50
C SER A 132 5.87 2.87 -11.36
N LEU A 133 5.21 3.29 -10.27
CA LEU A 133 3.79 3.04 -10.00
C LEU A 133 2.86 4.10 -10.59
N ALA A 134 3.40 5.17 -11.17
CA ALA A 134 2.62 6.18 -11.87
C ALA A 134 2.41 5.77 -13.33
N ALA A 135 1.44 4.88 -13.58
CA ALA A 135 0.95 4.53 -14.92
C ALA A 135 -0.44 5.14 -15.17
#